data_AF-A0A7J3DI14-F1
#
_entry.id   AF-A0A7J3DI14-F1
#
_cell.length_a   1.000
_cell.length_b   1.000
_cell.length_c   1.000
_cell.angle_alpha   90.00
_cell.angle_beta   90.00
_cell.angle_gamma   90.00
#
_symmetry.space_group_name_H-M   'P 1'
#
loop_
_entity.id
_entity.type
_entity.pdbx_description
1 polymer ?
#
loop_
_entity_poly.entity_id
_entity_poly.type
_entity_poly.pdbx_seq_one_letter_code
_entity_poly.pdbx_strand_id
1 'polypeptide(L)'
;MDNTKKRIRMVTLALALILLIGTVFYHFYEGFTWVDAFYFTAVTLTTVGYGDIHPTHDLSKIFTVFLAFSGIGLVFYYFSVSAGYYLDMLQNRIERRKK
;
A
#
# COMPACT_ATOMS: atom_id res chain seq x y z
N MET A 1 23.02 -2.10 -3.76
CA MET A 1 22.34 -1.26 -2.73
C MET A 1 21.56 -0.09 -3.32
N ASP A 2 22.09 0.68 -4.27
CA ASP A 2 21.43 1.91 -4.75
C ASP A 2 20.13 1.63 -5.55
N ASN A 3 20.15 0.62 -6.43
CA ASN A 3 18.97 0.20 -7.19
C ASN A 3 17.83 -0.31 -6.30
N THR A 4 18.12 -0.97 -5.18
CA THR A 4 17.11 -1.46 -4.22
C THR A 4 16.40 -0.30 -3.53
N LYS A 5 17.15 0.71 -3.07
CA LYS A 5 16.58 1.93 -2.48
C LYS A 5 15.70 2.68 -3.48
N LYS A 6 16.12 2.76 -4.74
CA LYS A 6 15.31 3.36 -5.82
C LYS A 6 14.01 2.58 -6.03
N ARG A 7 14.05 1.25 -6.06
CA ARG A 7 12.85 0.39 -6.15
C ARG A 7 11.90 0.63 -4.99
N ILE A 8 12.38 0.59 -3.74
CA ILE A 8 11.58 0.86 -2.55
C ILE A 8 10.91 2.23 -2.67
N ARG A 9 11.67 3.28 -3.02
CA ARG A 9 11.12 4.64 -3.20
C ARG A 9 10.02 4.69 -4.27
N MET A 10 10.22 4.05 -5.42
CA MET A 10 9.21 4.00 -6.48
C MET A 10 7.93 3.29 -6.03
N VAL A 11 8.05 2.16 -5.34
CA VAL A 11 6.88 1.42 -4.82
C VAL A 11 6.15 2.20 -3.73
N THR A 12 6.87 2.85 -2.81
CA THR A 12 6.26 3.73 -1.80
C THR A 12 5.47 4.86 -2.45
N LEU A 13 6.01 5.50 -3.48
CA LEU A 13 5.31 6.56 -4.22
C LEU A 13 4.08 6.03 -4.95
N ALA A 14 4.16 4.84 -5.55
CA ALA A 14 3.02 4.22 -6.20
C ALA A 14 1.89 3.88 -5.20
N LEU A 15 2.24 3.34 -4.03
CA LEU A 15 1.28 3.06 -2.96
C LEU A 15 0.64 4.35 -2.42
N ALA A 16 1.43 5.39 -2.19
CA ALA A 16 0.92 6.69 -1.75
C ALA A 16 -0.03 7.31 -2.79
N LEU A 17 0.28 7.17 -4.08
CA LEU A 17 -0.57 7.66 -5.16
C LEU A 17 -1.90 6.90 -5.22
N ILE A 18 -1.88 5.57 -5.15
CA ILE A 18 -3.11 4.75 -5.15
C ILE A 18 -3.96 5.05 -3.92
N LEU A 19 -3.33 5.20 -2.75
CA LEU A 19 -4.00 5.60 -1.52
C LEU A 19 -4.70 6.96 -1.67
N LEU A 20 -4.02 7.93 -2.29
CA LEU A 20 -4.58 9.25 -2.54
C LEU A 20 -5.73 9.21 -3.56
N ILE A 21 -5.58 8.45 -4.66
CA ILE A 21 -6.62 8.27 -5.67
C ILE A 21 -7.87 7.64 -5.04
N GLY A 22 -7.72 6.56 -4.26
CA GLY A 22 -8.84 5.92 -3.57
C GLY A 22 -9.51 6.88 -2.58
N THR A 23 -8.72 7.59 -1.76
CA THR A 23 -9.22 8.57 -0.78
C THR A 23 -10.06 9.65 -1.46
N VAL A 24 -9.55 10.25 -2.55
CA VAL A 24 -10.26 11.28 -3.31
C VAL A 24 -11.53 10.70 -3.94
N PHE A 25 -11.45 9.52 -4.54
CA PHE A 25 -12.60 8.86 -5.17
C PHE A 25 -13.73 8.61 -4.16
N TYR A 26 -13.45 7.98 -3.01
CA TYR A 26 -14.49 7.68 -2.02
C TYR A 26 -15.04 8.93 -1.33
N HIS A 27 -14.20 9.96 -1.12
CA HIS A 27 -14.69 11.23 -0.58
C HIS A 27 -15.74 11.87 -1.49
N PHE A 28 -15.47 11.96 -2.80
CA PHE A 28 -16.39 12.61 -3.74
C PHE A 28 -17.55 11.72 -4.20
N TYR A 29 -17.34 10.40 -4.32
CA TYR A 29 -18.34 9.50 -4.90
C TYR A 29 -19.22 8.81 -3.86
N GLU A 30 -18.69 8.46 -2.68
CA GLU A 30 -19.47 7.88 -1.57
C GLU A 30 -19.81 8.92 -0.49
N GLY A 31 -19.21 10.11 -0.53
CA GLY A 31 -19.46 11.15 0.48
C GLY A 31 -18.80 10.87 1.84
N PHE A 32 -17.85 9.92 1.90
CA PHE A 32 -17.08 9.64 3.12
C PHE A 32 -16.31 10.89 3.56
N THR A 33 -16.10 11.08 4.87
CA THR A 33 -15.18 12.13 5.32
C THR A 33 -13.77 11.85 4.79
N TRP A 34 -12.90 12.87 4.72
CA TRP A 34 -11.51 12.67 4.27
C TRP A 34 -10.78 11.57 5.05
N VAL A 35 -11.04 11.49 6.36
CA VAL A 35 -10.45 10.49 7.25
C VAL A 35 -11.05 9.11 6.96
N ASP A 36 -12.37 9.00 6.82
CA ASP A 36 -13.04 7.73 6.54
C ASP A 36 -12.65 7.17 5.17
N ALA A 37 -12.53 8.03 4.16
CA ALA A 37 -12.10 7.66 2.81
C ALA A 37 -10.64 7.17 2.81
N PHE A 38 -9.76 7.86 3.54
CA PHE A 38 -8.36 7.46 3.71
C PHE A 38 -8.25 6.14 4.45
N TYR A 39 -8.98 6.02 5.57
CA TYR A 39 -9.04 4.81 6.38
C TYR A 39 -9.55 3.64 5.55
N PHE A 40 -10.69 3.77 4.87
CA PHE A 40 -11.27 2.73 4.02
C PHE A 40 -10.26 2.28 2.95
N THR A 41 -9.65 3.23 2.23
CA THR A 41 -8.64 2.91 1.21
C THR A 41 -7.45 2.18 1.81
N ALA A 42 -6.94 2.60 2.97
CA ALA A 42 -5.82 1.96 3.64
C ALA A 42 -6.13 0.53 4.09
N VAL A 43 -7.28 0.30 4.73
CA VAL A 43 -7.68 -1.04 5.21
C VAL A 43 -8.01 -1.99 4.05
N THR A 44 -8.48 -1.48 2.91
CA THR A 44 -8.63 -2.26 1.67
C THR A 44 -7.29 -2.65 1.08
N LEU A 45 -6.36 -1.69 0.93
CA LEU A 45 -5.03 -1.97 0.34
C LEU A 45 -4.19 -2.94 1.19
N THR A 46 -4.33 -2.86 2.51
CA THR A 46 -3.63 -3.72 3.47
C THR A 46 -4.36 -5.03 3.76
N THR A 47 -5.49 -5.29 3.07
CA THR A 47 -6.35 -6.47 3.24
C THR A 47 -6.87 -6.68 4.66
N VAL A 48 -6.95 -5.62 5.47
CA VAL A 48 -7.51 -5.69 6.83
C VAL A 48 -9.03 -5.76 6.75
N GLY A 49 -9.66 -4.84 6.00
CA GLY A 49 -11.07 -4.89 5.62
C GLY A 49 -12.06 -5.12 6.77
N TYR A 50 -12.09 -4.24 7.78
CA TYR A 50 -13.00 -4.37 8.94
C TYR A 50 -14.50 -4.42 8.58
N GLY A 51 -14.90 -3.82 7.45
CA GLY A 51 -16.28 -3.85 6.94
C GLY A 51 -17.24 -2.86 7.63
N ASP A 52 -16.74 -2.07 8.57
CA ASP A 52 -17.41 -0.95 9.23
C ASP A 52 -17.80 0.16 8.26
N ILE A 53 -16.93 0.47 7.30
CA ILE A 53 -17.19 1.38 6.18
C ILE A 53 -17.08 0.57 4.89
N HIS A 54 -18.06 0.73 3.99
CA HIS A 54 -18.10 -0.01 2.73
C HIS A 54 -18.84 0.77 1.63
N PRO A 55 -18.44 0.60 0.35
CA PRO A 55 -19.07 1.28 -0.78
C PRO A 55 -20.51 0.82 -0.97
N THR A 56 -21.42 1.77 -1.13
CA THR A 56 -22.85 1.53 -1.30
C THR A 56 -23.26 1.50 -2.77
N HIS A 57 -22.58 2.28 -3.61
CA HIS A 57 -22.84 2.36 -5.05
C HIS A 57 -22.18 1.23 -5.85
N ASP A 58 -22.75 0.88 -7.01
CA ASP A 58 -22.21 -0.21 -7.82
C ASP A 58 -20.87 0.14 -8.49
N LEU A 59 -20.72 1.41 -8.92
CA LEU A 59 -19.46 1.87 -9.50
C LEU A 59 -18.30 1.85 -8.49
N SER A 60 -18.55 2.26 -7.25
CA SER A 60 -17.54 2.25 -6.20
C SER A 60 -17.19 0.84 -5.75
N LYS A 61 -18.13 -0.11 -5.75
CA LYS A 61 -17.83 -1.54 -5.57
C LYS A 61 -16.89 -2.03 -6.67
N ILE A 62 -17.18 -1.74 -7.94
CA ILE A 62 -16.31 -2.13 -9.07
C ILE A 62 -14.92 -1.48 -8.94
N PHE A 63 -14.86 -0.19 -8.61
CA PHE A 63 -13.61 0.51 -8.35
C PHE A 63 -12.81 -0.16 -7.22
N THR A 64 -13.48 -0.55 -6.13
CA THR A 64 -12.87 -1.24 -4.99
C THR A 64 -12.26 -2.58 -5.39
N VAL A 65 -12.88 -3.32 -6.32
CA VAL A 65 -12.31 -4.56 -6.87
C VAL A 65 -10.97 -4.28 -7.55
N PHE A 66 -10.91 -3.29 -8.45
CA PHE A 66 -9.65 -2.92 -9.11
C PHE A 66 -8.60 -2.39 -8.12
N LEU A 67 -9.03 -1.58 -7.15
CA LEU A 67 -8.17 -1.08 -6.08
C LEU A 67 -7.56 -2.25 -5.27
N ALA A 68 -8.36 -3.23 -4.88
CA ALA A 68 -7.91 -4.38 -4.11
C ALA A 68 -6.89 -5.24 -4.87
N PHE A 69 -7.17 -5.57 -6.15
CA PHE A 69 -6.24 -6.36 -6.98
C PHE A 69 -4.92 -5.63 -7.22
N SER A 70 -4.96 -4.32 -7.49
CA SER A 70 -3.75 -3.50 -7.68
C SER A 70 -2.96 -3.33 -6.37
N GLY A 71 -3.67 -3.14 -5.25
CA GLY A 71 -3.12 -2.90 -3.93
C GLY A 71 -2.38 -4.10 -3.36
N ILE A 72 -3.02 -5.29 -3.41
CA ILE A 72 -2.42 -6.54 -2.91
C ILE A 72 -1.05 -6.77 -3.53
N GLY A 73 -0.94 -6.74 -4.86
CA GLY A 73 0.34 -7.01 -5.54
C GLY A 73 1.44 -6.04 -5.13
N LEU A 74 1.11 -4.75 -5.02
CA LEU A 74 2.07 -3.70 -4.66
C LEU A 74 2.49 -3.77 -3.18
N VAL A 75 1.56 -4.05 -2.26
CA VAL A 75 1.86 -4.20 -0.83
C VAL A 75 2.72 -5.43 -0.58
N PHE A 76 2.39 -6.58 -1.19
CA PHE A 76 3.23 -7.78 -1.10
C PHE A 76 4.62 -7.54 -1.67
N TYR A 77 4.72 -6.89 -2.83
CA TYR A 77 6.01 -6.55 -3.44
C TYR A 77 6.82 -5.59 -2.54
N TYR A 78 6.17 -4.59 -1.96
CA TYR A 78 6.81 -3.65 -1.03
C TYR A 78 7.42 -4.37 0.18
N PHE A 79 6.68 -5.27 0.82
CA PHE A 79 7.17 -6.06 1.95
C PHE A 79 8.33 -6.97 1.53
N SER A 80 8.23 -7.65 0.39
CA SER A 80 9.28 -8.55 -0.12
C SER A 80 10.60 -7.81 -0.36
N VAL A 81 10.57 -6.67 -1.06
CA VAL A 81 11.78 -5.88 -1.34
C VAL A 81 12.36 -5.27 -0.06
N SER A 82 11.50 -4.79 0.84
CA SER A 82 11.93 -4.21 2.11
C SER A 82 12.58 -5.25 3.02
N ALA A 83 11.97 -6.43 3.16
CA ALA A 83 12.53 -7.53 3.94
C ALA A 83 13.89 -7.96 3.41
N GLY A 84 14.02 -8.16 2.09
CA GLY A 84 15.31 -8.49 1.46
C GLY A 84 16.38 -7.42 1.74
N TYR A 85 16.03 -6.14 1.64
CA TYR A 85 16.93 -5.03 1.97
C TYR A 85 17.42 -5.06 3.42
N TYR A 86 16.53 -5.32 4.39
CA TYR A 86 16.91 -5.41 5.80
C TYR A 86 17.80 -6.63 6.07
N LEU A 87 17.50 -7.79 5.48
CA LEU A 87 18.31 -9.00 5.65
C LEU A 87 19.72 -8.80 5.11
N ASP A 88 19.86 -8.25 3.90
CA ASP A 88 21.17 -7.89 3.32
C ASP A 88 21.93 -6.94 4.25
N MET A 89 21.24 -5.94 4.81
CA MET A 89 21.86 -4.97 5.72
C MET A 89 22.35 -5.63 7.01
N LEU A 90 21.60 -6.58 7.57
CA LEU A 90 21.97 -7.31 8.77
C LEU A 90 23.15 -8.24 8.52
N GLN A 91 23.16 -8.99 7.40
CA GLN A 91 24.28 -9.84 7.01
C GLN A 91 25.57 -9.04 6.86
N ASN A 92 25.50 -7.91 6.16
CA ASN A 92 26.65 -6.99 6.02
C ASN A 92 27.17 -6.48 7.37
N ARG A 93 26.29 -6.24 8.35
CA ARG A 93 26.69 -5.86 9.72
C ARG A 93 27.36 -7.01 10.47
N ILE A 94 26.89 -8.24 10.29
CA ILE A 94 27.46 -9.43 10.93
C ILE A 94 28.86 -9.71 10.36
N GLU A 95 29.04 -9.65 9.03
CA GLU A 95 30.34 -9.87 8.39
C GLU A 95 31.39 -8.83 8.83
N ARG A 96 30.99 -7.56 8.95
CA ARG A 96 31.88 -6.51 9.47
C ARG A 96 32.28 -6.69 10.94
N ARG A 97 31.49 -7.41 11.74
CA ARG A 97 31.83 -7.73 13.14
C ARG A 97 32.75 -8.95 13.28
N LYS A 98 32.87 -9.77 12.23
CA LYS A 98 33.77 -10.93 12.20
C LYS A 98 35.18 -10.61 11.67
N LYS A 99 35.36 -9.44 11.04
CA LYS A 99 36.65 -8.85 10.69
C LYS A 99 37.12 -7.96 11.83
#